data_AF-A0A2E2D6S3-F1
#
_entry.id   AF-A0A2E2D6S3-F1
#
_cell.length_a   1.000
_cell.length_b   1.000
_cell.length_c   1.000
_cell.angle_alpha   90.00
_cell.angle_beta   90.00
_cell.angle_gamma   90.00
#
_symmetry.space_group_name_H-M   'P 1'
#
loop_
_entity.id
_entity.type
_entity.pdbx_description
1 polymer ?
#
loop_
_entity_poly.entity_id
_entity_poly.type
_entity_poly.pdbx_seq_one_letter_code
_entity_poly.pdbx_strand_id
1 'polypeptide(L)'
;MRDVRFDIDFFEFSFLVTACLPPRPIARAMFFQRVINKYFYVLSKDERDRLYEWVIREDDFKRGIESGEEDCIWFENRFNPDNQYLVTVDYNEEISTKEAFLLDGKYYTEINKWISEEYITKIKKV
;
A
#
# COMPACT_ATOMS: atom_id res chain seq x y z
N MET A 1 -7.09 -16.05 24.02
CA MET A 1 -7.59 -16.10 22.63
C MET A 1 -8.08 -14.70 22.29
N ARG A 2 -7.62 -14.11 21.17
CA ARG A 2 -8.35 -12.95 20.61
C ARG A 2 -9.59 -13.52 19.95
N ASP A 3 -10.76 -13.01 20.29
CA ASP A 3 -11.99 -13.31 19.56
C ASP A 3 -11.80 -12.90 18.10
N VAL A 4 -11.97 -13.86 17.19
CA VAL A 4 -11.97 -13.58 15.75
C VAL A 4 -13.26 -12.82 15.46
N ARG A 5 -13.14 -11.49 15.34
CA ARG A 5 -14.31 -10.62 15.16
C ARG A 5 -14.93 -10.78 13.77
N PHE A 6 -14.12 -11.04 12.74
CA PHE A 6 -14.51 -11.40 11.36
C PHE A 6 -13.32 -12.12 10.69
N ASP A 7 -13.58 -13.19 9.94
CA ASP A 7 -12.62 -13.94 9.12
C ASP A 7 -13.09 -13.82 7.68
N ILE A 8 -12.31 -13.15 6.82
CA ILE A 8 -12.65 -12.95 5.40
C ILE A 8 -11.49 -13.43 4.54
N ASP A 9 -11.82 -14.07 3.43
CA ASP A 9 -10.81 -14.54 2.48
C ASP A 9 -10.29 -13.41 1.56
N PHE A 10 -9.30 -13.74 0.73
CA PHE A 10 -8.70 -12.81 -0.20
C PHE A 10 -9.70 -12.22 -1.21
N PHE A 11 -10.66 -13.01 -1.69
CA PHE A 11 -11.65 -12.55 -2.65
C PHE A 11 -12.65 -11.61 -1.99
N GLU A 12 -13.16 -11.96 -0.81
CA GLU A 12 -14.03 -11.10 0.00
C GLU A 12 -13.33 -9.78 0.32
N PHE A 13 -12.05 -9.83 0.68
CA PHE A 13 -11.24 -8.64 0.89
C PHE A 13 -11.08 -7.80 -0.39
N SER A 14 -10.81 -8.43 -1.53
CA SER A 14 -10.67 -7.73 -2.82
C SER A 14 -11.96 -7.04 -3.24
N PHE A 15 -13.11 -7.70 -3.07
CA PHE A 15 -14.42 -7.08 -3.30
C PHE A 15 -14.67 -5.89 -2.38
N LEU A 16 -14.27 -5.98 -1.10
CA LEU A 16 -14.39 -4.88 -0.16
C LEU A 16 -13.52 -3.68 -0.58
N VAL A 17 -12.30 -3.93 -1.07
CA VAL A 17 -11.43 -2.88 -1.60
C VAL A 17 -12.07 -2.18 -2.80
N THR A 18 -12.57 -2.93 -3.78
CA THR A 18 -13.27 -2.37 -4.93
C THR A 18 -14.53 -1.60 -4.53
N ALA A 19 -15.33 -2.11 -3.59
CA ALA A 19 -16.55 -1.45 -3.13
C ALA A 19 -16.28 -0.11 -2.41
N CYS A 20 -15.06 0.09 -1.91
CA CYS A 20 -14.61 1.32 -1.28
C CYS A 20 -13.91 2.29 -2.24
N LEU A 21 -13.80 1.99 -3.54
CA LEU A 21 -13.23 2.93 -4.50
C LEU A 21 -14.06 4.23 -4.58
N PRO A 22 -13.40 5.39 -4.74
CA PRO A 22 -14.06 6.66 -5.02
C PRO A 22 -15.06 6.58 -6.18
N PRO A 23 -16.21 7.28 -6.16
CA PRO A 23 -16.60 8.32 -5.19
C PRO A 23 -17.37 7.80 -3.96
N ARG A 24 -17.44 6.48 -3.72
CA ARG A 24 -18.31 5.90 -2.67
C ARG A 24 -17.62 5.87 -1.28
N PRO A 25 -18.31 5.39 -0.23
CA PRO A 25 -18.89 6.11 0.93
C PRO A 25 -17.92 6.78 1.95
N ILE A 26 -18.50 7.52 2.91
CA ILE A 26 -17.88 8.39 3.96
C ILE A 26 -16.69 7.77 4.72
N ALA A 27 -16.64 6.44 4.88
CA ALA A 27 -15.59 5.76 5.64
C ALA A 27 -14.44 5.18 4.78
N ARG A 28 -14.41 5.44 3.46
CA ARG A 28 -13.41 4.85 2.55
C ARG A 28 -11.96 5.18 2.94
N ALA A 29 -11.69 6.43 3.34
CA ALA A 29 -10.34 6.89 3.60
C ALA A 29 -9.70 6.12 4.77
N MET A 30 -10.48 5.87 5.84
CA MET A 30 -10.03 5.04 6.96
C MET A 30 -9.79 3.58 6.54
N PHE A 31 -10.58 3.07 5.58
CA PHE A 31 -10.39 1.73 5.06
C PHE A 31 -9.13 1.65 4.19
N PHE A 32 -8.96 2.54 3.20
CA PHE A 32 -7.78 2.61 2.35
C PHE A 32 -6.49 2.81 3.14
N GLN A 33 -6.52 3.68 4.16
CA GLN A 33 -5.38 3.84 5.05
C GLN A 33 -4.97 2.51 5.72
N ARG A 34 -5.93 1.66 6.10
CA ARG A 34 -5.64 0.32 6.63
C ARG A 34 -5.16 -0.64 5.54
N VAL A 35 -5.69 -0.56 4.32
CA VAL A 35 -5.20 -1.34 3.18
C VAL A 35 -3.71 -1.07 2.95
N ILE A 36 -3.33 0.21 2.91
CA ILE A 36 -1.97 0.67 2.63
C ILE A 36 -1.00 0.38 3.80
N ASN A 37 -1.39 0.72 5.03
CA ASN A 37 -0.47 0.65 6.18
C ASN A 37 -0.45 -0.71 6.88
N LYS A 38 -1.58 -1.41 6.92
CA LYS A 38 -1.75 -2.63 7.73
C LYS A 38 -1.90 -3.87 6.87
N TYR A 39 -2.90 -3.91 5.99
CA TYR A 39 -3.23 -5.13 5.26
C TYR A 39 -2.21 -5.48 4.20
N PHE A 40 -1.46 -4.50 3.67
CA PHE A 40 -0.26 -4.77 2.88
C PHE A 40 0.65 -5.80 3.57
N TYR A 41 0.97 -5.62 4.86
CA TYR A 41 1.84 -6.55 5.60
C TYR A 41 1.17 -7.88 5.99
N VAL A 42 -0.17 -7.96 5.93
CA VAL A 42 -0.93 -9.20 6.20
C VAL A 42 -0.98 -10.06 4.95
N LEU A 43 -1.14 -9.45 3.78
CA LEU A 43 -1.19 -10.14 2.49
C LEU A 43 0.19 -10.70 2.13
N SER A 44 0.19 -11.90 1.56
CA SER A 44 1.34 -12.46 0.87
C SER A 44 1.69 -11.64 -0.38
N LYS A 45 2.91 -11.79 -0.91
CA LYS A 45 3.33 -11.10 -2.14
C LYS A 45 2.38 -11.37 -3.31
N ASP A 46 2.03 -12.63 -3.54
CA ASP A 46 1.10 -13.03 -4.62
C ASP A 46 -0.31 -12.44 -4.43
N GLU A 47 -0.77 -12.25 -3.20
CA GLU A 47 -2.06 -11.60 -2.93
C GLU A 47 -1.98 -10.10 -3.17
N ARG A 48 -0.87 -9.43 -2.81
CA ARG A 48 -0.66 -8.01 -3.12
C ARG A 48 -0.69 -7.78 -4.63
N ASP A 49 0.02 -8.61 -5.38
CA ASP A 49 0.12 -8.49 -6.84
C ASP A 49 -1.24 -8.76 -7.50
N ARG A 50 -1.97 -9.80 -7.05
CA ARG A 50 -3.34 -10.07 -7.54
C ARG A 50 -4.32 -8.97 -7.16
N LEU A 51 -4.23 -8.40 -5.97
CA LEU A 51 -5.10 -7.29 -5.54
C LEU A 51 -4.84 -6.06 -6.41
N TYR A 52 -3.57 -5.74 -6.68
CA TYR A 52 -3.19 -4.66 -7.56
C TYR A 52 -3.79 -4.87 -8.95
N GLU A 53 -3.54 -6.02 -9.57
CA GLU A 53 -4.08 -6.36 -10.90
C GLU A 53 -5.60 -6.29 -10.96
N TRP A 54 -6.29 -6.64 -9.88
CA TRP A 54 -7.75 -6.54 -9.78
C TRP A 54 -8.18 -5.07 -9.78
N VAL A 55 -7.66 -4.29 -8.84
CA VAL A 55 -8.12 -2.91 -8.58
C VAL A 55 -7.83 -1.97 -9.74
N ILE A 56 -6.68 -2.09 -10.41
CA ILE A 56 -6.34 -1.20 -11.55
C ILE A 56 -7.25 -1.36 -12.77
N ARG A 57 -8.00 -2.47 -12.86
CA ARG A 57 -8.95 -2.71 -13.96
C ARG A 57 -10.26 -1.97 -13.76
N GLU A 58 -10.58 -1.59 -12.52
CA GLU A 58 -11.82 -0.92 -12.16
C GLU A 58 -11.87 0.51 -12.70
N ASP A 59 -12.98 0.88 -13.35
CA ASP A 59 -13.12 2.22 -13.95
C ASP A 59 -13.18 3.32 -12.89
N ASP A 60 -13.69 3.03 -11.70
CA ASP A 60 -13.65 3.95 -10.55
C ASP A 60 -12.22 4.25 -10.11
N PHE A 61 -11.33 3.25 -10.12
CA PHE A 61 -9.92 3.46 -9.79
C PHE A 61 -9.23 4.34 -10.84
N LYS A 62 -9.42 4.03 -12.13
CA LYS A 62 -8.85 4.82 -13.23
C LYS A 62 -9.28 6.29 -13.17
N ARG A 63 -10.58 6.54 -12.96
CA ARG A 63 -11.11 7.90 -12.74
C ARG A 63 -10.50 8.56 -11.50
N GLY A 64 -10.30 7.80 -10.42
CA GLY A 64 -9.61 8.26 -9.22
C GLY A 64 -8.19 8.75 -9.54
N ILE A 65 -7.40 7.97 -10.26
CA ILE A 65 -6.05 8.36 -10.71
C ILE A 65 -6.10 9.60 -11.60
N GLU A 66 -6.98 9.64 -12.60
CA GLU A 66 -7.12 10.77 -13.53
C GLU A 66 -7.52 12.08 -12.81
N SER A 67 -8.33 11.98 -11.76
CA SER A 67 -8.80 13.12 -10.96
C SER A 67 -7.87 13.51 -9.81
N GLY A 68 -6.75 12.79 -9.62
CA GLY A 68 -5.81 13.06 -8.53
C GLY A 68 -6.35 12.67 -7.15
N GLU A 69 -7.19 11.64 -7.07
CA GLU A 69 -7.76 11.17 -5.82
C GLU A 69 -6.67 10.50 -4.95
N GLU A 70 -6.57 10.96 -3.71
CA GLU A 70 -5.44 10.65 -2.82
C GLU A 70 -5.37 9.15 -2.46
N ASP A 71 -6.49 8.51 -2.11
CA ASP A 71 -6.52 7.09 -1.76
C ASP A 71 -6.06 6.22 -2.93
N CYS A 72 -6.49 6.55 -4.16
CA CYS A 72 -6.05 5.88 -5.39
C CYS A 72 -4.55 6.07 -5.65
N ILE A 73 -4.01 7.28 -5.47
CA ILE A 73 -2.57 7.55 -5.64
C ILE A 73 -1.74 6.74 -4.64
N TRP A 74 -2.14 6.72 -3.36
CA TRP A 74 -1.43 5.93 -2.36
C TRP A 74 -1.51 4.43 -2.64
N PHE A 75 -2.68 3.94 -3.06
CA PHE A 75 -2.83 2.54 -3.43
C PHE A 75 -1.94 2.16 -4.61
N GLU A 76 -1.98 2.96 -5.69
CA GLU A 76 -1.14 2.79 -6.88
C GLU A 76 0.32 2.66 -6.47
N ASN A 77 0.85 3.63 -5.73
CA ASN A 77 2.26 3.63 -5.41
C ASN A 77 2.66 2.49 -4.46
N ARG A 78 1.80 2.10 -3.51
CA ARG A 78 2.10 1.03 -2.56
C ARG A 78 2.03 -0.37 -3.18
N PHE A 79 0.99 -0.62 -3.96
CA PHE A 79 0.66 -1.97 -4.46
C PHE A 79 1.23 -2.25 -5.85
N ASN A 80 1.62 -1.23 -6.62
CA ASN A 80 2.27 -1.43 -7.91
C ASN A 80 3.62 -2.18 -7.74
N PRO A 81 3.77 -3.39 -8.30
CA PRO A 81 5.00 -4.17 -8.20
C PRO A 81 6.23 -3.43 -8.77
N ASP A 82 6.02 -2.54 -9.75
CA ASP A 82 7.09 -1.76 -10.34
C ASP A 82 7.59 -0.60 -9.46
N ASN A 83 6.88 -0.31 -8.38
CA ASN A 83 7.21 0.76 -7.44
C ASN A 83 7.57 0.23 -6.03
N GLN A 84 8.00 -1.03 -5.93
CA GLN A 84 8.37 -1.66 -4.66
C GLN A 84 9.88 -1.81 -4.49
N TYR A 85 10.35 -1.48 -3.29
CA TYR A 85 11.76 -1.43 -2.95
C TYR A 85 12.04 -2.04 -1.58
N LEU A 86 13.19 -2.68 -1.44
CA LEU A 86 13.85 -2.95 -0.17
C LEU A 86 14.90 -1.87 0.06
N VAL A 87 14.69 -1.06 1.10
CA VAL A 87 15.57 0.04 1.47
C VAL A 87 16.32 -0.35 2.75
N THR A 88 17.65 -0.42 2.66
CA THR A 88 18.52 -0.62 3.83
C THR A 88 18.82 0.72 4.46
N VAL A 89 18.64 0.78 5.78
CA VAL A 89 18.79 1.96 6.62
C VAL A 89 19.83 1.66 7.69
N ASP A 90 20.77 2.59 7.89
CA ASP A 90 21.68 2.60 9.03
C ASP A 90 21.33 3.78 9.92
N TYR A 91 20.80 3.49 11.10
CA TYR A 91 20.43 4.50 12.09
C TYR A 91 21.07 4.15 13.43
N ASN A 92 21.99 4.99 13.91
CA ASN A 92 22.74 4.75 15.15
C ASN A 92 23.42 3.37 15.19
N GLU A 93 24.09 2.97 14.11
CA GLU A 93 24.79 1.67 13.96
C GLU A 93 23.85 0.45 13.91
N GLU A 94 22.53 0.67 13.86
CA GLU A 94 21.55 -0.38 13.65
C GLU A 94 21.15 -0.45 12.17
N ILE A 95 21.58 -1.52 11.50
CA ILE A 95 21.25 -1.78 10.10
C ILE A 95 19.93 -2.56 10.02
N SER A 96 18.93 -2.00 9.33
CA SER A 96 17.66 -2.66 9.06
C SER A 96 17.26 -2.53 7.59
N THR A 97 16.43 -3.45 7.09
CA THR A 97 15.86 -3.37 5.75
C THR A 97 14.34 -3.23 5.86
N LYS A 98 13.78 -2.29 5.11
CA LYS A 98 12.34 -1.98 5.11
C LYS A 98 11.76 -2.09 3.71
N GLU A 99 10.57 -2.69 3.62
CA GLU A 99 9.75 -2.62 2.40
C GLU A 99 9.17 -1.21 2.25
N ALA A 100 9.47 -0.57 1.13
CA ALA A 100 9.08 0.78 0.83
C ALA A 100 8.56 0.93 -0.60
N PHE A 101 7.92 2.06 -0.85
CA PHE A 101 7.48 2.51 -2.17
C PHE A 101 7.89 3.97 -2.38
N LEU A 102 8.13 4.36 -3.63
CA LEU A 102 8.55 5.72 -3.97
C LEU A 102 7.31 6.57 -4.27
N LEU A 103 7.20 7.72 -3.62
CA LEU A 103 6.19 8.74 -3.92
C LEU A 103 6.80 10.11 -3.65
N ASP A 104 6.62 11.08 -4.55
CA ASP A 104 7.15 12.44 -4.42
C ASP A 104 8.65 12.50 -4.03
N GLY A 105 9.45 11.62 -4.61
CA GLY A 105 10.90 11.52 -4.37
C GLY A 105 11.29 10.88 -3.03
N LYS A 106 10.34 10.44 -2.20
CA LYS A 106 10.60 9.85 -0.88
C LYS A 106 10.23 8.37 -0.82
N TYR A 107 11.00 7.60 -0.05
CA TYR A 107 10.72 6.19 0.20
C TYR A 107 9.79 6.02 1.41
N TYR A 108 8.51 5.77 1.15
CA TYR A 108 7.48 5.57 2.16
C TYR A 108 7.38 4.11 2.59
N THR A 109 7.16 3.90 3.90
CA THR A 109 6.84 2.57 4.47
C THR A 109 5.35 2.44 4.77
N GLU A 110 4.70 3.56 5.09
CA GLU A 110 3.28 3.72 5.39
C GLU A 110 2.89 5.14 4.95
N ILE A 111 1.59 5.44 4.88
CA ILE A 111 1.10 6.82 4.74
C ILE A 111 1.71 7.69 5.86
N ASN A 112 2.21 8.87 5.50
CA ASN A 112 2.88 9.84 6.38
C ASN A 112 4.18 9.36 7.04
N LYS A 113 4.77 8.25 6.61
CA LYS A 113 6.01 7.72 7.18
C LYS A 113 7.00 7.30 6.11
N TRP A 114 8.04 8.11 5.95
CA TRP A 114 9.13 7.88 5.00
C TRP A 114 10.47 7.68 5.70
N ILE A 115 11.44 7.15 4.96
CA ILE A 115 12.82 6.98 5.38
C ILE A 115 13.59 8.25 4.98
N SER A 116 14.31 8.87 5.93
CA SER A 116 15.19 10.02 5.63
C SER A 116 16.36 9.54 4.78
N GLU A 117 16.65 10.26 3.69
CA GLU A 117 17.69 9.88 2.72
C GLU A 117 19.08 9.75 3.34
N GLU A 118 19.37 10.57 4.36
CA GLU A 118 20.65 10.57 5.09
C GLU A 118 20.97 9.23 5.77
N TYR A 119 19.95 8.41 6.06
CA TYR A 119 20.13 7.08 6.66
C TYR A 119 20.09 5.95 5.64
N ILE A 120 19.81 6.24 4.36
CA ILE A 120 19.71 5.20 3.31
C ILE A 120 21.10 4.80 2.85
N THR A 121 21.43 3.52 3.03
CA THR A 121 22.72 2.95 2.60
C THR A 121 22.60 2.10 1.34
N LYS A 122 21.41 1.56 1.05
CA LYS A 122 21.17 0.74 -0.15
C LYS A 122 19.69 0.74 -0.54
N ILE A 123 19.43 0.76 -1.85
CA ILE A 123 18.09 0.58 -2.43
C ILE A 123 18.14 -0.61 -3.39
N LYS A 124 17.17 -1.51 -3.30
CA LYS A 124 16.99 -2.64 -4.21
C LYS A 124 15.53 -2.70 -4.66
N LYS A 125 15.26 -2.66 -5.95
CA LYS A 125 13.92 -2.92 -6.50
C LYS A 125 13.55 -4.40 -6.27
N VAL A 126 12.31 -4.65 -5.85
CA VAL A 126 11.76 -6.01 -5.60
C VAL A 126 11.30 -6.64 -6.91
#